data_AF-A0A5N6P8S5-F1
#
_entry.id   AF-A0A5N6P8S5-F1
#
_cell.length_a   1.000
_cell.length_b   1.000
_cell.length_c   1.000
_cell.angle_alpha   90.00
_cell.angle_beta   90.00
_cell.angle_gamma   90.00
#
_symmetry.space_group_name_H-M   'P 1'
#
loop_
_entity.id
_entity.type
_entity.pdbx_description
1 polymer ?
#
loop_
_entity_poly.entity_id
_entity_poly.type
_entity_poly.pdbx_seq_one_letter_code
_entity_poly.pdbx_strand_id
1 'polypeptide(L)'
;MNYDRLGNGKTQPDPSSQPESFTDPPSSGPTINPSLKTKLLLIIAFTLIIVSLLSVGLVIRLHAKSPRGDGSQSGIHPRPTEAMSRVCSQTRYQSLCLDSLLNFPGSMSASEKDMVHISVNMTLQRVGNALLTSIDISNNQMDTHIRSAYVDCLELLEDSVDYLSRSLFSIAPAAGEGKDNQAGSVQDVMTWLSAAMTNQDTCTDGLSEVENGYVKQVMDEKLKDLSEMVSNCLAIYAAVSDGGEFDGVPVQHRRRRLMSSFPEWLGRTERRLLQSPVAGIQADIVVAKDGNGTCKTIVEAIKRVPEYSSRRIIIYVKAGR
;
A
#
# COMPACT_ATOMS: atom_id res chain seq x y z
N MET A 1 -54.79 -32.04 -2.72
CA MET A 1 -55.00 -32.37 -4.14
C MET A 1 -53.66 -32.81 -4.73
N ASN A 2 -53.60 -34.11 -5.02
CA ASN A 2 -52.85 -34.91 -6.02
C ASN A 2 -51.59 -34.33 -6.72
N TYR A 3 -50.57 -35.10 -7.12
CA TYR A 3 -49.97 -36.40 -6.73
C TYR A 3 -48.71 -36.61 -7.63
N ASP A 4 -47.81 -37.50 -7.19
CA ASP A 4 -46.89 -38.36 -7.95
C ASP A 4 -45.42 -37.96 -8.29
N ARG A 5 -44.49 -38.35 -7.37
CA ARG A 5 -43.56 -39.54 -7.39
C ARG A 5 -43.19 -40.15 -8.76
N LEU A 6 -42.05 -40.79 -9.05
CA LEU A 6 -40.79 -41.30 -8.43
C LEU A 6 -39.88 -41.69 -9.64
N GLY A 7 -38.54 -41.66 -9.62
CA GLY A 7 -37.68 -42.70 -9.02
C GLY A 7 -36.43 -43.00 -9.87
N ASN A 8 -35.35 -43.39 -9.18
CA ASN A 8 -34.00 -43.75 -9.64
C ASN A 8 -33.90 -45.04 -10.49
N GLY A 9 -32.81 -45.17 -11.25
CA GLY A 9 -32.29 -46.48 -11.70
C GLY A 9 -30.86 -46.40 -12.24
N LYS A 10 -29.89 -47.00 -11.54
CA LYS A 10 -28.53 -47.30 -12.02
C LYS A 10 -28.54 -48.54 -12.91
N THR A 11 -27.78 -48.54 -14.00
CA THR A 11 -27.29 -49.78 -14.62
C THR A 11 -26.00 -49.53 -15.41
N GLN A 12 -24.96 -50.29 -15.08
CA GLN A 12 -23.80 -50.69 -15.88
C GLN A 12 -23.94 -52.22 -16.03
N PRO A 13 -23.68 -52.88 -17.19
CA PRO A 13 -22.30 -53.25 -17.62
C PRO A 13 -22.10 -53.45 -19.16
N ASP A 14 -20.91 -53.17 -19.72
CA ASP A 14 -19.85 -54.09 -20.23
C ASP A 14 -19.66 -53.97 -21.77
N PRO A 15 -18.66 -54.60 -22.44
CA PRO A 15 -17.63 -53.92 -23.20
C PRO A 15 -17.63 -54.36 -24.69
N SER A 16 -16.55 -54.05 -25.42
CA SER A 16 -16.21 -54.55 -26.77
C SER A 16 -16.66 -53.69 -27.95
N SER A 17 -15.72 -52.93 -28.49
CA SER A 17 -15.36 -53.03 -29.92
C SER A 17 -14.10 -52.18 -30.18
N GLN A 18 -13.07 -52.83 -30.72
CA GLN A 18 -11.84 -52.19 -31.20
C GLN A 18 -12.14 -51.31 -32.43
N PRO A 19 -11.45 -50.19 -32.65
CA PRO A 19 -11.37 -49.57 -33.96
C PRO A 19 -10.18 -50.14 -34.76
N GLU A 20 -10.49 -50.65 -35.95
CA GLU A 20 -9.53 -51.08 -36.96
C GLU A 20 -8.67 -49.92 -37.48
N SER A 21 -7.41 -50.24 -37.76
CA SER A 21 -6.42 -49.38 -38.39
C SER A 21 -6.74 -49.18 -39.88
N PHE A 22 -6.94 -47.92 -40.30
CA PHE A 22 -6.91 -47.54 -41.70
C PHE A 22 -5.56 -46.92 -42.05
N THR A 23 -4.89 -47.57 -42.99
CA THR A 23 -3.58 -47.23 -43.56
C THR A 23 -3.74 -46.12 -44.60
N ASP A 24 -3.02 -45.01 -44.45
CA ASP A 24 -2.95 -43.94 -45.45
C ASP A 24 -2.08 -44.36 -46.67
N PRO A 25 -2.42 -43.91 -47.89
CA PRO A 25 -1.68 -44.22 -49.11
C PRO A 25 -0.40 -43.35 -49.24
N PRO A 26 0.64 -43.84 -49.96
CA PRO A 26 1.92 -43.14 -50.04
C PRO A 26 1.87 -41.97 -51.05
N SER A 27 2.16 -40.77 -50.56
CA SER A 27 2.40 -39.58 -51.38
C SER A 27 3.84 -39.57 -51.89
N SER A 28 3.99 -39.65 -53.22
CA SER A 28 5.25 -39.57 -53.95
C SER A 28 5.65 -38.09 -54.18
N GLY A 29 6.39 -37.53 -53.23
CA GLY A 29 7.09 -36.24 -53.41
C GLY A 29 8.43 -36.41 -54.15
N PRO A 30 8.89 -35.42 -54.92
CA PRO A 30 10.12 -35.53 -55.71
C PRO A 30 11.37 -35.63 -54.83
N THR A 31 12.22 -36.61 -55.12
CA THR A 31 13.50 -36.87 -54.44
C THR A 31 14.57 -35.85 -54.86
N ILE A 32 14.57 -34.69 -54.21
CA ILE A 32 15.64 -33.70 -54.40
C ILE A 32 16.92 -34.19 -53.72
N ASN A 33 18.04 -34.21 -54.46
CA ASN A 33 19.36 -34.66 -54.03
C ASN A 33 19.76 -34.14 -52.64
N PRO A 34 20.27 -35.00 -51.72
CA PRO A 34 20.57 -34.61 -50.34
C PRO A 34 21.67 -33.54 -50.23
N SER A 35 22.59 -33.49 -51.21
CA SER A 35 23.63 -32.46 -51.31
C SER A 35 23.09 -31.10 -51.75
N LEU A 36 21.96 -31.05 -52.48
CA LEU A 36 21.30 -29.82 -52.90
C LEU A 36 20.39 -29.30 -51.78
N LYS A 37 19.70 -30.19 -51.05
CA LYS A 37 18.89 -29.82 -49.88
C LYS A 37 19.74 -29.22 -48.76
N THR A 38 20.89 -29.82 -48.46
CA THR A 38 21.83 -29.28 -47.45
C THR A 38 22.44 -27.95 -47.89
N LYS A 39 22.83 -27.80 -49.16
CA LYS A 39 23.27 -26.51 -49.71
C LYS A 39 22.17 -25.45 -49.66
N LEU A 40 20.92 -25.80 -49.99
CA LEU A 40 19.78 -24.88 -49.93
C LEU A 40 19.47 -24.46 -48.49
N LEU A 41 19.51 -25.39 -47.53
CA LEU A 41 19.32 -25.09 -46.11
C LEU A 41 20.43 -24.18 -45.56
N LEU A 42 21.69 -24.40 -45.96
CA LEU A 42 22.80 -23.51 -45.58
C LEU A 42 22.66 -22.11 -46.18
N ILE A 43 22.20 -22.01 -47.44
CA ILE A 43 21.93 -20.72 -48.08
C ILE A 43 20.78 -19.99 -47.37
N ILE A 44 19.69 -20.69 -47.03
CA ILE A 44 18.55 -20.12 -46.29
C ILE A 44 18.97 -19.69 -44.88
N ALA A 45 19.77 -20.49 -44.18
CA ALA A 45 20.29 -20.12 -42.85
C ALA A 45 21.18 -18.88 -42.94
N PHE A 46 22.05 -18.79 -43.95
CA PHE A 46 22.94 -17.65 -44.14
C PHE A 46 22.17 -16.37 -44.51
N THR A 47 21.12 -16.47 -45.35
CA THR A 47 20.26 -15.32 -45.67
C THR A 47 19.46 -14.84 -44.46
N LEU A 48 18.94 -15.75 -43.61
CA LEU A 48 18.25 -15.38 -42.38
C LEU A 48 19.17 -14.68 -41.37
N ILE A 49 20.42 -15.13 -41.24
CA ILE A 49 21.41 -14.48 -40.38
C ILE A 49 21.74 -13.06 -40.88
N ILE A 50 21.91 -12.88 -42.19
CA ILE A 50 22.18 -11.56 -42.77
C ILE A 50 20.99 -10.62 -42.56
N VAL A 51 19.76 -11.09 -42.79
CA VAL A 51 18.54 -10.27 -42.58
C VAL A 51 18.35 -9.92 -41.10
N SER A 52 18.69 -10.83 -40.17
CA SER A 52 18.68 -10.57 -38.73
C SER A 52 19.71 -9.50 -38.33
N LEU A 53 20.94 -9.56 -38.86
CA LEU A 53 21.96 -8.55 -38.57
C LEU A 53 21.60 -7.17 -39.14
N LEU A 54 20.99 -7.11 -40.33
CA LEU A 54 20.52 -5.86 -40.93
C LEU A 54 19.32 -5.28 -40.16
N SER A 55 18.42 -6.10 -39.65
CA SER A 55 17.29 -5.65 -38.83
C SER A 55 17.72 -5.20 -37.44
N VAL A 56 18.65 -5.90 -36.77
CA VAL A 56 19.24 -5.44 -35.51
C VAL A 56 20.04 -4.15 -35.72
N GLY A 57 20.81 -4.04 -36.81
CA GLY A 57 21.52 -2.81 -37.18
C GLY A 57 20.58 -1.64 -37.45
N LEU A 58 19.44 -1.87 -38.11
CA LEU A 58 18.41 -0.85 -38.36
C LEU A 58 17.67 -0.46 -37.08
N VAL A 59 17.35 -1.42 -36.19
CA VAL A 59 16.71 -1.15 -34.88
C VAL A 59 17.65 -0.38 -33.96
N ILE A 60 18.95 -0.72 -33.94
CA ILE A 60 19.98 0.05 -33.23
C ILE A 60 20.15 1.44 -33.84
N ARG A 61 20.11 1.58 -35.18
CA ARG A 61 20.18 2.90 -35.85
C ARG A 61 18.91 3.75 -35.65
N LEU A 62 17.75 3.14 -35.48
CA LEU A 62 16.49 3.82 -35.17
C LEU A 62 16.37 4.17 -33.68
N HIS A 63 16.94 3.36 -32.78
CA HIS A 63 17.05 3.70 -31.35
C HIS A 63 18.21 4.68 -31.06
N ALA A 64 19.29 4.67 -31.85
CA ALA A 64 20.43 5.58 -31.71
C ALA A 64 20.29 6.89 -32.50
N LYS A 65 19.16 7.10 -33.20
CA LYS A 65 18.85 8.35 -33.89
C LYS A 65 17.61 9.00 -33.31
N SER A 66 17.67 9.31 -32.02
CA SER A 66 17.05 10.54 -31.53
C SER A 66 17.72 11.72 -32.25
N PRO A 67 16.98 12.74 -32.71
CA PRO A 67 17.59 13.92 -33.27
C PRO A 67 18.43 14.59 -32.18
N ARG A 68 19.75 14.54 -32.32
CA ARG A 68 20.64 15.47 -31.63
C ARG A 68 20.36 16.87 -32.21
N GLY A 69 19.34 17.52 -31.66
CA GLY A 69 19.29 18.96 -31.62
C GLY A 69 20.38 19.39 -30.64
N ASP A 70 21.44 20.00 -31.18
CA ASP A 70 22.40 20.77 -30.40
C ASP A 70 21.71 22.05 -29.94
N GLY A 71 20.85 21.90 -28.94
CA GLY A 71 20.23 22.98 -28.20
C GLY A 71 20.68 22.81 -26.76
N SER A 72 21.40 23.80 -26.23
CA SER A 72 21.74 23.87 -24.81
C SER A 72 20.46 23.65 -23.99
N GLN A 73 20.29 22.47 -23.39
CA GLN A 73 19.25 22.24 -22.40
C GLN A 73 19.60 23.03 -21.15
N SER A 74 19.22 24.31 -21.13
CA SER A 74 18.68 24.84 -19.89
C SER A 74 17.38 24.05 -19.68
N GLY A 75 17.39 23.10 -18.75
CA GLY A 75 16.19 22.37 -18.37
C GLY A 75 15.09 23.39 -18.06
N ILE A 76 14.05 23.44 -18.90
CA ILE A 76 12.86 24.22 -18.60
C ILE A 76 12.15 23.42 -17.50
N HIS A 77 12.59 23.56 -16.26
CA HIS A 77 11.75 23.17 -15.14
C HIS A 77 10.47 24.01 -15.25
N PRO A 78 9.30 23.38 -15.38
CA PRO A 78 8.05 24.12 -15.39
C PRO A 78 7.98 24.91 -14.09
N ARG A 79 7.70 26.22 -14.20
CA ARG A 79 7.54 27.06 -13.02
C ARG A 79 6.20 26.71 -12.36
N PRO A 80 6.14 26.57 -11.02
CA PRO A 80 4.88 26.39 -10.32
C PRO A 80 3.88 27.48 -10.68
N THR A 81 2.60 27.11 -10.83
CA THR A 81 1.53 28.10 -10.95
C THR A 81 1.31 28.82 -9.62
N GLU A 82 0.61 29.96 -9.66
CA GLU A 82 0.26 30.67 -8.44
C GLU A 82 -0.61 29.79 -7.51
N ALA A 83 -1.55 29.03 -8.07
CA ALA A 83 -2.38 28.09 -7.33
C ALA A 83 -1.54 26.98 -6.65
N MET A 84 -0.57 26.39 -7.37
CA MET A 84 0.36 25.42 -6.79
C MET A 84 1.16 26.03 -5.63
N SER A 85 1.67 27.24 -5.84
CA SER A 85 2.47 27.94 -4.82
C SER A 85 1.64 28.21 -3.56
N ARG A 86 0.40 28.64 -3.73
CA ARG A 86 -0.54 28.92 -2.65
C ARG A 86 -0.89 27.66 -1.86
N VAL A 87 -1.31 26.59 -2.55
CA VAL A 87 -1.66 25.30 -1.93
C VAL A 87 -0.44 24.69 -1.22
N CYS A 88 0.72 24.63 -1.90
CA CYS A 88 1.93 24.05 -1.31
C CYS A 88 2.49 24.87 -0.15
N SER A 89 2.27 26.19 -0.10
CA SER A 89 2.70 27.02 1.03
C SER A 89 2.03 26.64 2.36
N GLN A 90 0.85 26.01 2.31
CA GLN A 90 0.14 25.50 3.49
C GLN A 90 0.65 24.15 3.97
N THR A 91 1.54 23.51 3.19
CA THR A 91 2.06 22.18 3.50
C THR A 91 3.39 22.26 4.24
N ARG A 92 3.69 21.21 5.00
CA ARG A 92 4.97 21.10 5.69
C ARG A 92 6.12 20.79 4.73
N TYR A 93 5.90 19.90 3.77
CA TYR A 93 6.94 19.43 2.85
C TYR A 93 6.75 20.11 1.50
N GLN A 94 7.01 21.42 1.47
CA GLN A 94 6.69 22.30 0.33
C GLN A 94 7.39 21.89 -0.96
N SER A 95 8.66 21.49 -0.90
CA SER A 95 9.40 21.00 -2.07
C SER A 95 8.77 19.73 -2.64
N LEU A 96 8.48 18.75 -1.78
CA LEU A 96 7.80 17.52 -2.17
C LEU A 96 6.42 17.79 -2.78
N CYS A 97 5.67 18.74 -2.23
CA CYS A 97 4.37 19.18 -2.76
C CYS A 97 4.53 19.75 -4.18
N LEU A 98 5.44 20.70 -4.37
CA LEU A 98 5.68 21.34 -5.67
C LEU A 98 6.18 20.33 -6.70
N ASP A 99 7.15 19.50 -6.34
CA ASP A 99 7.70 18.47 -7.23
C ASP A 99 6.63 17.45 -7.63
N SER A 100 5.77 17.05 -6.69
CA SER A 100 4.66 16.12 -6.98
C SER A 100 3.67 16.73 -7.97
N LEU A 101 3.23 17.97 -7.73
CA LEU A 101 2.25 18.64 -8.60
C LEU A 101 2.84 18.98 -9.97
N LEU A 102 4.08 19.45 -10.06
CA LEU A 102 4.73 19.79 -11.33
C LEU A 102 4.90 18.58 -12.25
N ASN A 103 5.13 17.40 -11.68
CA ASN A 103 5.31 16.17 -12.44
C ASN A 103 3.99 15.47 -12.79
N PHE A 104 2.85 15.98 -12.31
CA PHE A 104 1.55 15.40 -12.62
C PHE A 104 0.99 15.91 -13.97
N PRO A 105 0.65 15.02 -14.92
CA PRO A 105 0.09 15.45 -16.21
C PRO A 105 -1.20 16.23 -16.06
N GLY A 106 -1.26 17.44 -16.63
CA GLY A 106 -2.45 18.29 -16.60
C GLY A 106 -2.61 19.14 -15.33
N SER A 107 -1.66 19.11 -14.39
CA SER A 107 -1.70 19.93 -13.17
C SER A 107 -1.55 21.44 -13.43
N MET A 108 -0.92 21.83 -14.54
CA MET A 108 -0.67 23.24 -14.89
C MET A 108 -1.95 24.06 -15.09
N SER A 109 -3.07 23.42 -15.38
CA SER A 109 -4.40 24.05 -15.51
C SER A 109 -5.37 23.64 -14.41
N ALA A 110 -4.89 22.91 -13.39
CA ALA A 110 -5.72 22.40 -12.31
C ALA A 110 -6.18 23.51 -11.37
N SER A 111 -7.44 23.47 -10.93
CA SER A 111 -7.93 24.29 -9.82
C SER A 111 -7.40 23.77 -8.48
N GLU A 112 -7.56 24.54 -7.41
CA GLU A 112 -7.18 24.09 -6.06
C GLU A 112 -7.92 22.81 -5.65
N LYS A 113 -9.19 22.67 -6.04
CA LYS A 113 -9.98 21.44 -5.82
C LYS A 113 -9.42 20.25 -6.61
N ASP A 114 -8.99 20.48 -7.84
CA ASP A 114 -8.33 19.44 -8.64
C ASP A 114 -7.00 19.03 -8.00
N MET A 115 -6.25 19.98 -7.41
CA MET A 115 -5.00 19.68 -6.71
C MET A 115 -5.20 18.78 -5.49
N VAL A 116 -6.32 18.90 -4.76
CA VAL A 116 -6.68 17.94 -3.70
C VAL A 116 -6.79 16.54 -4.29
N HIS A 117 -7.59 16.38 -5.34
CA HIS A 117 -7.82 15.08 -5.97
C HIS A 117 -6.52 14.48 -6.52
N ILE A 118 -5.70 15.30 -7.18
CA ILE A 118 -4.37 14.91 -7.68
C ILE A 118 -3.48 14.43 -6.53
N SER A 119 -3.38 15.21 -5.44
CA SER A 119 -2.52 14.89 -4.30
C SER A 119 -2.92 13.57 -3.64
N VAL A 120 -4.22 13.39 -3.34
CA VAL A 120 -4.72 12.16 -2.71
C VAL A 120 -4.53 10.96 -3.62
N ASN A 121 -4.81 11.09 -4.93
CA ASN A 121 -4.62 10.00 -5.88
C ASN A 121 -3.13 9.60 -6.00
N MET A 122 -2.22 10.58 -6.15
CA MET A 122 -0.78 10.28 -6.21
C MET A 122 -0.28 9.55 -4.97
N THR A 123 -0.76 9.97 -3.80
CA THR A 123 -0.40 9.35 -2.52
C THR A 123 -0.98 7.95 -2.39
N LEU A 124 -2.23 7.74 -2.79
CA LEU A 124 -2.84 6.41 -2.87
C LEU A 124 -2.02 5.47 -3.77
N GLN A 125 -1.61 5.93 -4.95
CA GLN A 125 -0.77 5.12 -5.85
C GLN A 125 0.58 4.80 -5.22
N ARG A 126 1.22 5.77 -4.55
CA ARG A 126 2.51 5.55 -3.92
C ARG A 126 2.43 4.57 -2.74
N VAL A 127 1.44 4.73 -1.87
CA VAL A 127 1.21 3.83 -0.72
C VAL A 127 0.82 2.44 -1.21
N GLY A 128 -0.05 2.33 -2.22
CA GLY A 128 -0.40 1.06 -2.84
C GLY A 128 0.81 0.35 -3.45
N ASN A 129 1.68 1.07 -4.15
CA ASN A 129 2.93 0.51 -4.67
C ASN A 129 3.87 0.05 -3.55
N ALA A 130 3.98 0.82 -2.45
CA ALA A 130 4.77 0.44 -1.29
C ALA A 130 4.23 -0.86 -0.66
N LEU A 131 2.91 -1.02 -0.53
CA LEU A 131 2.27 -2.24 -0.05
C LEU A 131 2.60 -3.43 -0.96
N LEU A 132 2.32 -3.31 -2.26
CA LEU A 132 2.53 -4.39 -3.23
C LEU A 132 3.98 -4.86 -3.25
N THR A 133 4.91 -3.91 -3.37
CA THR A 133 6.33 -4.26 -3.38
C THR A 133 6.78 -4.79 -2.03
N SER A 134 6.21 -4.34 -0.91
CA SER A 134 6.50 -4.87 0.43
C SER A 134 6.14 -6.35 0.53
N ILE A 135 4.97 -6.75 0.02
CA ILE A 135 4.53 -8.16 0.00
C ILE A 135 5.54 -9.07 -0.71
N ASP A 136 6.23 -8.60 -1.75
CA ASP A 136 7.22 -9.39 -2.51
C ASP A 136 8.36 -9.94 -1.64
N ILE A 137 8.65 -9.31 -0.51
CA ILE A 137 9.72 -9.76 0.41
C ILE A 137 9.22 -10.64 1.55
N SER A 138 7.93 -11.00 1.59
CA SER A 138 7.30 -11.82 2.64
C SER A 138 7.99 -13.17 2.88
N ASN A 139 8.56 -13.77 1.84
CA ASN A 139 9.24 -15.08 1.91
C ASN A 139 10.70 -14.99 2.41
N ASN A 140 11.23 -13.79 2.68
CA ASN A 140 12.58 -13.66 3.20
C ASN A 140 12.68 -14.25 4.62
N GLN A 141 13.87 -14.76 4.94
CA GLN A 141 14.15 -15.24 6.28
C GLN A 141 14.13 -14.04 7.25
N MET A 142 13.26 -14.14 8.25
CA MET A 142 13.12 -13.18 9.35
C MET A 142 13.05 -13.96 10.66
N ASP A 143 13.61 -13.42 11.74
CA ASP A 143 13.28 -13.88 13.07
C ASP A 143 11.83 -13.49 13.45
N THR A 144 11.40 -13.86 14.66
CA THR A 144 10.05 -13.59 15.14
C THR A 144 9.77 -12.09 15.32
N HIS A 145 10.75 -11.30 15.75
CA HIS A 145 10.59 -9.87 16.01
C HIS A 145 10.48 -9.08 14.71
N ILE A 146 11.40 -9.31 13.76
CA ILE A 146 11.35 -8.69 12.43
C ILE A 146 10.04 -9.06 11.73
N ARG A 147 9.61 -10.33 11.83
CA ARG A 147 8.37 -10.77 11.18
C ARG A 147 7.13 -10.10 11.75
N SER A 148 7.08 -9.88 13.06
CA SER A 148 5.97 -9.15 13.69
C SER A 148 5.89 -7.72 13.15
N ALA A 149 6.98 -6.95 13.26
CA ALA A 149 7.01 -5.56 12.80
C ALA A 149 6.73 -5.42 11.29
N TYR A 150 7.21 -6.39 10.49
CA TYR A 150 6.92 -6.45 9.06
C TYR A 150 5.43 -6.68 8.77
N VAL A 151 4.80 -7.66 9.43
CA VAL A 151 3.36 -7.94 9.25
C VAL A 151 2.51 -6.78 9.74
N ASP A 152 2.83 -6.21 10.90
CA ASP A 152 2.15 -5.02 11.43
C ASP A 152 2.23 -3.86 10.42
N CYS A 153 3.39 -3.66 9.79
CA CYS A 153 3.52 -2.64 8.76
C CYS A 153 2.66 -2.91 7.51
N LEU A 154 2.56 -4.17 7.05
CA LEU A 154 1.70 -4.50 5.91
C LEU A 154 0.22 -4.19 6.20
N GLU A 155 -0.26 -4.55 7.39
CA GLU A 155 -1.63 -4.24 7.82
C GLU A 155 -1.87 -2.72 7.85
N LEU A 156 -0.93 -1.96 8.41
CA LEU A 156 -1.01 -0.50 8.45
C LEU A 156 -1.00 0.15 7.05
N LEU A 157 -0.23 -0.41 6.11
CA LEU A 157 -0.22 0.03 4.72
C LEU A 157 -1.54 -0.29 4.01
N GLU A 158 -2.11 -1.49 4.22
CA GLU A 158 -3.41 -1.89 3.68
C GLU A 158 -4.54 -0.98 4.18
N ASP A 159 -4.61 -0.74 5.49
CA ASP A 159 -5.54 0.22 6.09
C ASP A 159 -5.37 1.62 5.51
N SER A 160 -4.11 2.05 5.28
CA SER A 160 -3.81 3.35 4.67
C SER A 160 -4.35 3.45 3.24
N VAL A 161 -4.27 2.37 2.47
CA VAL A 161 -4.85 2.30 1.11
C VAL A 161 -6.38 2.43 1.18
N ASP A 162 -7.05 1.75 2.11
CA ASP A 162 -8.51 1.89 2.29
C ASP A 162 -8.90 3.32 2.68
N TYR A 163 -8.22 3.94 3.66
CA TYR A 163 -8.48 5.32 4.08
C TYR A 163 -8.24 6.33 2.95
N LEU A 164 -7.18 6.18 2.18
CA LEU A 164 -6.88 7.04 1.03
C LEU A 164 -7.90 6.84 -0.10
N SER A 165 -8.34 5.61 -0.35
CA SER A 165 -9.38 5.29 -1.34
C SER A 165 -10.73 5.91 -0.98
N ARG A 166 -11.17 5.77 0.28
CA ARG A 166 -12.38 6.42 0.79
C ARG A 166 -12.29 7.94 0.70
N SER A 167 -11.14 8.50 1.06
CA SER A 167 -10.86 9.93 0.91
C SER A 167 -11.02 10.38 -0.54
N LEU A 168 -10.41 9.65 -1.49
CA LEU A 168 -10.46 9.95 -2.91
C LEU A 168 -11.89 9.87 -3.46
N PHE A 169 -12.65 8.84 -3.08
CA PHE A 169 -14.05 8.68 -3.46
C PHE A 169 -14.91 9.85 -2.95
N SER A 170 -14.69 10.26 -1.70
CA SER A 170 -15.45 11.36 -1.10
C SER A 170 -15.09 12.73 -1.65
N ILE A 171 -13.90 12.95 -2.23
CA ILE A 171 -13.53 14.25 -2.83
C ILE A 171 -13.76 14.30 -4.35
N ALA A 172 -14.08 13.17 -4.98
CA ALA A 172 -14.31 13.09 -6.42
C ALA A 172 -15.46 14.02 -6.86
N PRO A 173 -15.36 14.67 -8.03
CA PRO A 173 -16.45 15.48 -8.55
C PRO A 173 -17.69 14.59 -8.80
N ALA A 174 -18.84 14.98 -8.25
CA ALA A 174 -20.09 14.28 -8.48
C ALA A 174 -20.42 14.26 -9.99
N ALA A 175 -20.43 13.08 -10.58
CA ALA A 175 -20.88 12.87 -11.95
C ALA A 175 -22.41 12.78 -11.96
N GLY A 176 -23.09 13.90 -12.22
CA GLY A 176 -24.54 13.93 -12.37
C GLY A 176 -25.33 14.02 -11.05
N GLU A 177 -26.62 14.36 -11.20
CA GLU A 177 -27.56 14.86 -10.20
C GLU A 177 -27.51 14.19 -8.82
N GLY A 178 -27.35 15.00 -7.77
CA GLY A 178 -27.51 14.61 -6.37
C GLY A 178 -26.25 14.83 -5.53
N LYS A 179 -26.18 15.97 -4.82
CA LYS A 179 -25.19 16.24 -3.76
C LYS A 179 -25.28 15.25 -2.59
N ASP A 180 -26.32 14.41 -2.56
CA ASP A 180 -26.69 13.54 -1.44
C ASP A 180 -25.98 12.17 -1.45
N ASN A 181 -25.17 11.85 -2.46
CA ASN A 181 -24.45 10.57 -2.56
C ASN A 181 -22.94 10.65 -2.23
N GLN A 182 -22.46 11.78 -1.70
CA GLN A 182 -21.06 11.94 -1.30
C GLN A 182 -20.86 11.22 0.05
N ALA A 183 -20.18 10.07 0.03
CA ALA A 183 -20.17 9.11 1.14
C ALA A 183 -19.39 9.54 2.41
N GLY A 184 -18.77 10.72 2.43
CA GLY A 184 -18.05 11.22 3.59
C GLY A 184 -18.11 12.74 3.71
N SER A 185 -18.29 13.21 4.94
CA SER A 185 -18.19 14.62 5.31
C SER A 185 -16.75 15.12 5.23
N VAL A 186 -16.56 16.44 5.35
CA VAL A 186 -15.20 17.03 5.46
C VAL A 186 -14.42 16.41 6.62
N GLN A 187 -15.11 16.20 7.74
CA GLN A 187 -14.52 15.59 8.94
C GLN A 187 -14.11 14.13 8.71
N ASP A 188 -14.86 13.37 7.92
CA ASP A 188 -14.53 11.98 7.61
C ASP A 188 -13.23 11.89 6.80
N VAL A 189 -13.11 12.73 5.76
CA VAL A 189 -11.89 12.78 4.93
C VAL A 189 -10.68 13.22 5.77
N MET A 190 -10.83 14.25 6.62
CA MET A 190 -9.78 14.65 7.57
C MET A 190 -9.36 13.50 8.48
N THR A 191 -10.33 12.73 8.97
CA THR A 191 -10.11 11.59 9.85
C THR A 191 -9.36 10.48 9.13
N TRP A 192 -9.77 10.10 7.93
CA TRP A 192 -9.12 9.07 7.14
C TRP A 192 -7.69 9.45 6.73
N LEU A 193 -7.47 10.69 6.27
CA LEU A 193 -6.13 11.17 5.94
C LEU A 193 -5.21 11.22 7.17
N SER A 194 -5.75 11.61 8.34
CA SER A 194 -5.00 11.60 9.61
C SER A 194 -4.67 10.19 10.09
N ALA A 195 -5.61 9.24 9.91
CA ALA A 195 -5.40 7.83 10.23
C ALA A 195 -4.32 7.21 9.32
N ALA A 196 -4.40 7.44 8.01
CA ALA A 196 -3.38 7.00 7.06
C ALA A 196 -1.99 7.56 7.42
N MET A 197 -1.90 8.83 7.82
CA MET A 197 -0.64 9.42 8.27
C MET A 197 -0.09 8.72 9.52
N THR A 198 -0.96 8.47 10.51
CA THR A 198 -0.59 7.79 11.76
C THR A 198 -0.10 6.37 11.49
N ASN A 199 -0.71 5.67 10.53
CA ASN A 199 -0.29 4.33 10.14
C ASN A 199 1.13 4.31 9.54
N GLN A 200 1.49 5.31 8.72
CA GLN A 200 2.85 5.40 8.16
C GLN A 200 3.91 5.61 9.26
N ASP A 201 3.62 6.49 10.22
CA ASP A 201 4.51 6.74 11.35
C ASP A 201 4.61 5.52 12.27
N THR A 202 3.49 4.84 12.54
CA THR A 202 3.45 3.63 13.38
C THR A 202 4.23 2.48 12.75
N CYS A 203 4.09 2.26 11.44
CA CYS A 203 4.89 1.25 10.74
C CYS A 203 6.39 1.57 10.85
N THR A 204 6.78 2.82 10.58
CA THR A 204 8.18 3.24 10.62
C THR A 204 8.77 3.09 12.02
N ASP A 205 8.00 3.46 13.05
CA ASP A 205 8.40 3.32 14.45
C ASP A 205 8.56 1.84 14.83
N GLY A 206 7.61 0.97 14.47
CA GLY A 206 7.72 -0.48 14.73
C GLY A 206 8.94 -1.12 14.05
N LEU A 207 9.27 -0.71 12.84
CA LEU A 207 10.47 -1.14 12.12
C LEU A 207 11.76 -0.49 12.66
N SER A 208 11.69 0.57 13.45
CA SER A 208 12.89 1.21 14.03
C SER A 208 13.44 0.46 15.24
N GLU A 209 12.60 -0.37 15.88
CA GLU A 209 12.95 -1.17 17.06
C GLU A 209 13.58 -2.53 16.70
N VAL A 210 13.57 -2.93 15.42
CA VAL A 210 14.19 -4.18 14.96
C VAL A 210 15.66 -3.99 14.56
N GLU A 211 16.44 -5.06 14.60
CA GLU A 211 17.86 -5.02 14.18
C GLU A 211 17.99 -4.62 12.71
N ASN A 212 19.04 -3.84 12.40
CA ASN A 212 19.35 -3.46 11.03
C ASN A 212 19.69 -4.71 10.20
N GLY A 213 18.90 -4.94 9.15
CA GLY A 213 19.08 -6.05 8.23
C GLY A 213 18.40 -5.79 6.89
N TYR A 214 18.48 -6.77 5.99
CA TYR A 214 17.96 -6.66 4.63
C TYR A 214 16.48 -6.24 4.58
N VAL A 215 15.61 -6.90 5.35
CA VAL A 215 14.16 -6.60 5.37
C VAL A 215 13.90 -5.16 5.81
N LYS A 216 14.56 -4.72 6.90
CA LYS A 216 14.42 -3.34 7.38
C LYS A 216 14.83 -2.32 6.32
N GLN A 217 16.00 -2.49 5.69
CA GLN A 217 16.50 -1.56 4.67
C GLN A 217 15.54 -1.47 3.47
N VAL A 218 15.01 -2.61 3.03
CA VAL A 218 14.05 -2.65 1.93
C VAL A 218 12.74 -1.98 2.32
N MET A 219 12.24 -2.19 3.54
CA MET A 219 11.04 -1.51 4.02
C MET A 219 11.26 -0.01 4.17
N ASP A 220 12.38 0.43 4.74
CA ASP A 220 12.72 1.86 4.89
C ASP A 220 12.72 2.58 3.51
N GLU A 221 13.21 1.93 2.45
CA GLU A 221 13.17 2.48 1.08
C GLU A 221 11.75 2.51 0.49
N LYS A 222 10.93 1.48 0.73
CA LYS A 222 9.54 1.43 0.22
C LYS A 222 8.63 2.44 0.90
N LEU A 223 8.86 2.69 2.20
CA LEU A 223 8.11 3.63 3.03
C LEU A 223 8.58 5.08 2.89
N LYS A 224 9.67 5.28 2.15
CA LYS A 224 10.29 6.58 1.95
C LYS A 224 9.27 7.58 1.43
N ASP A 225 9.25 8.74 2.09
CA ASP A 225 8.42 9.90 1.81
C ASP A 225 6.90 9.67 1.94
N LEU A 226 6.42 8.47 2.31
CA LEU A 226 4.97 8.18 2.40
C LEU A 226 4.29 9.06 3.45
N SER A 227 4.86 9.16 4.66
CA SER A 227 4.31 10.02 5.71
C SER A 227 4.33 11.50 5.31
N GLU A 228 5.32 11.92 4.52
CA GLU A 228 5.42 13.29 3.99
C GLU A 228 4.35 13.57 2.93
N MET A 229 4.11 12.61 2.02
CA MET A 229 3.06 12.69 1.01
C MET A 229 1.66 12.74 1.63
N VAL A 230 1.37 11.86 2.61
CA VAL A 230 0.08 11.88 3.32
C VAL A 230 -0.08 13.18 4.12
N SER A 231 0.99 13.67 4.77
CA SER A 231 0.99 14.97 5.46
C SER A 231 0.64 16.12 4.53
N ASN A 232 1.20 16.14 3.32
CA ASN A 232 0.89 17.15 2.33
C ASN A 232 -0.56 17.03 1.86
N CYS A 233 -1.06 15.81 1.60
CA CYS A 233 -2.47 15.59 1.24
C CYS A 233 -3.44 16.14 2.27
N LEU A 234 -3.20 15.85 3.55
CA LEU A 234 -4.02 16.35 4.65
C LEU A 234 -4.00 17.88 4.71
N ALA A 235 -2.83 18.50 4.58
CA ALA A 235 -2.70 19.95 4.61
C ALA A 235 -3.38 20.64 3.41
N ILE A 236 -3.20 20.09 2.21
CA ILE A 236 -3.86 20.58 0.98
C ILE A 236 -5.38 20.45 1.12
N TYR A 237 -5.86 19.29 1.58
CA TYR A 237 -7.29 19.08 1.79
C TYR A 237 -7.85 20.05 2.83
N ALA A 238 -7.19 20.21 3.98
CA ALA A 238 -7.62 21.15 5.02
C ALA A 238 -7.68 22.60 4.50
N ALA A 239 -6.66 23.04 3.78
CA ALA A 239 -6.61 24.40 3.22
C ALA A 239 -7.70 24.68 2.18
N VAL A 240 -8.14 23.67 1.43
CA VAL A 240 -9.17 23.82 0.39
C VAL A 240 -10.58 23.55 0.92
N SER A 241 -10.72 22.68 1.92
CA SER A 241 -12.01 22.30 2.50
C SER A 241 -12.51 23.25 3.59
N ASP A 242 -11.63 24.09 4.16
CA ASP A 242 -11.98 24.90 5.31
C ASP A 242 -12.01 26.41 5.01
N GLY A 243 -13.20 26.96 5.28
CA GLY A 243 -13.46 28.37 5.53
C GLY A 243 -13.70 28.65 7.02
N GLY A 244 -13.02 27.97 7.95
CA GLY A 244 -12.80 28.48 9.31
C GLY A 244 -13.13 27.58 10.52
N GLU A 245 -13.21 26.25 10.41
CA GLU A 245 -13.50 25.39 11.58
C GLU A 245 -12.25 24.80 12.27
N PHE A 246 -11.08 24.82 11.61
CA PHE A 246 -9.78 24.42 12.17
C PHE A 246 -8.69 25.50 12.10
N ASP A 247 -9.08 26.77 11.88
CA ASP A 247 -8.16 27.90 11.94
C ASP A 247 -7.58 28.01 13.37
N GLY A 248 -6.34 27.53 13.53
CA GLY A 248 -5.63 27.53 14.82
C GLY A 248 -5.30 26.15 15.41
N VAL A 249 -5.73 25.03 14.81
CA VAL A 249 -5.13 23.72 15.13
C VAL A 249 -3.91 23.55 14.23
N PRO A 250 -2.67 23.65 14.74
CA PRO A 250 -1.52 23.45 13.91
C PRO A 250 -1.57 22.00 13.41
N VAL A 251 -1.66 21.79 12.08
CA VAL A 251 -1.27 20.51 11.44
C VAL A 251 0.25 20.37 11.54
N GLN A 252 0.75 20.50 12.76
CA GLN A 252 2.11 20.20 13.11
C GLN A 252 2.07 18.78 13.68
N HIS A 253 2.33 17.81 12.82
CA HIS A 253 2.80 16.50 13.26
C HIS A 253 4.21 16.68 13.84
N ARG A 254 4.35 17.36 14.98
CA ARG A 254 5.56 17.13 15.77
C ARG A 254 5.53 15.63 15.99
N ARG A 255 6.55 14.90 15.51
CA ARG A 255 6.92 13.63 16.11
C ARG A 255 7.07 13.96 17.58
N ARG A 256 5.98 13.88 18.33
CA ARG A 256 6.04 13.93 19.78
C ARG A 256 6.60 12.56 20.11
N ARG A 257 7.90 12.36 19.80
CA ARG A 257 8.80 11.56 20.63
C ARG A 257 8.36 11.91 22.01
N LEU A 258 7.69 10.98 22.68
CA LEU A 258 6.92 11.21 23.89
C LEU A 258 7.64 12.30 24.70
N MET A 259 7.25 13.57 24.52
CA MET A 259 7.83 14.62 25.33
C MET A 259 7.35 14.18 26.70
N SER A 260 8.24 14.19 27.69
CA SER A 260 7.97 13.71 29.06
C SER A 260 6.70 14.31 29.72
N SER A 261 6.00 15.22 29.04
CA SER A 261 4.67 15.72 29.31
C SER A 261 3.54 14.78 28.82
N PHE A 262 2.80 14.23 29.77
CA PHE A 262 1.53 13.55 29.51
C PHE A 262 0.42 14.51 29.04
N PRO A 263 -0.61 14.00 28.32
CA PRO A 263 -1.78 14.79 27.91
C PRO A 263 -2.55 15.43 29.08
N GLU A 264 -3.25 16.54 28.82
CA GLU A 264 -4.06 17.24 29.83
C GLU A 264 -5.20 16.40 30.39
N TRP A 265 -5.83 15.57 29.55
CA TRP A 265 -6.91 14.66 29.95
C TRP A 265 -6.43 13.55 30.90
N LEU A 266 -5.12 13.30 30.96
CA LEU A 266 -4.53 12.28 31.82
C LEU A 266 -4.22 12.88 33.19
N GLY A 267 -4.94 12.49 34.25
CA GLY A 267 -4.78 13.02 35.60
C GLY A 267 -3.42 12.71 36.26
N ARG A 268 -3.11 13.36 37.38
CA ARG A 268 -1.81 13.20 38.07
C ARG A 268 -1.55 11.77 38.54
N THR A 269 -2.60 11.07 38.98
CA THR A 269 -2.51 9.69 39.50
C THR A 269 -2.12 8.71 38.39
N GLU A 270 -2.72 8.85 37.22
CA GLU A 270 -2.42 8.08 36.00
C GLU A 270 -0.95 8.28 35.58
N ARG A 271 -0.51 9.54 35.54
CA ARG A 271 0.87 9.90 35.17
C ARG A 271 1.88 9.24 36.10
N ARG A 272 1.62 9.28 37.41
CA ARG A 272 2.47 8.64 38.42
C ARG A 272 2.52 7.13 38.22
N LEU A 273 1.38 6.50 37.91
CA LEU A 273 1.33 5.06 37.65
C LEU A 273 2.14 4.68 36.40
N LEU A 274 2.00 5.42 35.30
CA LEU A 274 2.75 5.16 34.05
C LEU A 274 4.26 5.42 34.18
N GLN A 275 4.67 6.30 35.07
CA GLN A 275 6.09 6.56 35.38
C GLN A 275 6.68 5.62 36.43
N SER A 276 5.85 4.82 37.11
CA SER A 276 6.33 3.94 38.18
C SER A 276 6.97 2.68 37.57
N PRO A 277 8.14 2.23 38.08
CA PRO A 277 8.70 0.96 37.65
C PRO A 277 7.73 -0.17 37.97
N VAL A 278 7.60 -1.14 37.06
CA VAL A 278 6.63 -2.25 37.17
C VAL A 278 6.75 -2.99 38.50
N ALA A 279 7.97 -3.15 39.03
CA ALA A 279 8.23 -3.80 40.33
C ALA A 279 7.60 -3.06 41.54
N GLY A 280 7.35 -1.76 41.41
CA GLY A 280 6.72 -0.93 42.44
C GLY A 280 5.20 -0.80 42.30
N ILE A 281 4.60 -1.41 41.27
CA ILE A 281 3.15 -1.36 41.02
C ILE A 281 2.50 -2.58 41.65
N GLN A 282 1.59 -2.36 42.60
CA GLN A 282 0.77 -3.43 43.17
C GLN A 282 -0.37 -3.77 42.21
N ALA A 283 -0.30 -4.94 41.58
CA ALA A 283 -1.35 -5.42 40.70
C ALA A 283 -2.52 -6.05 41.48
N ASP A 284 -3.75 -5.74 41.08
CA ASP A 284 -4.96 -6.41 41.57
C ASP A 284 -5.12 -7.79 40.93
N ILE A 285 -4.77 -7.91 39.65
CA ILE A 285 -4.92 -9.14 38.86
C ILE A 285 -3.63 -9.36 38.08
N VAL A 286 -3.07 -10.56 38.16
CA VAL A 286 -1.89 -10.97 37.39
C VAL A 286 -2.31 -11.99 36.34
N VAL A 287 -2.04 -11.71 35.07
CA VAL A 287 -2.28 -12.63 33.96
C VAL A 287 -0.98 -13.35 33.62
N ALA A 288 -0.98 -14.67 33.76
CA ALA A 288 0.19 -15.50 33.50
C ALA A 288 -0.22 -16.82 32.85
N LYS A 289 0.28 -17.08 31.63
CA LYS A 289 -0.06 -18.28 30.85
C LYS A 289 0.46 -19.57 31.49
N ASP A 290 1.56 -19.49 32.23
CA ASP A 290 2.18 -20.58 33.01
C ASP A 290 1.37 -20.96 34.26
N GLY A 291 0.35 -20.19 34.62
CA GLY A 291 -0.46 -20.39 35.82
C GLY A 291 0.13 -19.76 37.08
N ASN A 292 1.26 -19.05 36.99
CA ASN A 292 1.90 -18.36 38.11
C ASN A 292 1.31 -16.94 38.33
N GLY A 293 0.01 -16.81 38.14
CA GLY A 293 -0.76 -15.57 38.20
C GLY A 293 -2.20 -15.84 38.62
N THR A 294 -2.97 -14.78 38.82
CA THR A 294 -4.38 -14.83 39.23
C THR A 294 -5.28 -15.39 38.12
N CYS A 295 -4.94 -15.14 36.85
CA CYS A 295 -5.69 -15.54 35.65
C CYS A 295 -4.75 -16.08 34.58
N LYS A 296 -5.25 -16.96 33.70
CA LYS A 296 -4.47 -17.48 32.56
C LYS A 296 -4.62 -16.65 31.29
N THR A 297 -5.72 -15.92 31.15
CA THR A 297 -6.05 -15.13 29.95
C THR A 297 -6.48 -13.72 30.32
N ILE A 298 -6.32 -12.80 29.37
CA ILE A 298 -6.77 -11.41 29.51
C ILE A 298 -8.29 -11.33 29.66
N VAL A 299 -9.02 -12.16 28.92
CA VAL A 299 -10.50 -12.23 29.00
C VAL A 299 -10.97 -12.62 30.39
N GLU A 300 -10.30 -13.58 31.04
CA GLU A 300 -10.61 -13.96 32.42
C GLU A 300 -10.34 -12.82 33.40
N ALA A 301 -9.24 -12.08 33.22
CA ALA A 301 -8.93 -10.93 34.06
C ALA A 301 -9.99 -9.82 33.92
N ILE A 302 -10.42 -9.51 32.69
CA ILE A 302 -11.47 -8.51 32.42
C ILE A 302 -12.79 -8.93 33.11
N LYS A 303 -13.17 -10.21 33.03
CA LYS A 303 -14.40 -10.70 33.69
C LYS A 303 -14.37 -10.61 35.22
N ARG A 304 -13.18 -10.54 35.83
CA ARG A 304 -13.03 -10.38 37.28
C ARG A 304 -13.04 -8.91 37.73
N VAL A 305 -12.98 -7.97 36.79
CA VAL A 305 -13.10 -6.54 37.09
C VAL A 305 -14.56 -6.25 37.48
N PRO A 306 -14.82 -5.69 38.67
CA PRO A 306 -16.19 -5.30 39.05
C PRO A 306 -16.72 -4.22 38.11
N GLU A 307 -17.93 -4.40 37.61
CA GLU A 307 -18.61 -3.38 36.81
C GLU A 307 -18.83 -2.11 37.65
N TYR A 308 -18.69 -0.94 37.02
CA TYR A 308 -18.88 0.38 37.63
C TYR A 308 -18.03 0.64 38.90
N SER A 309 -16.88 -0.02 39.01
CA SER A 309 -15.93 0.22 40.09
C SER A 309 -15.47 1.69 40.11
N SER A 310 -15.64 2.36 41.25
CA SER A 310 -15.09 3.70 41.50
C SER A 310 -13.58 3.70 41.77
N ARG A 311 -13.00 2.52 42.03
CA ARG A 311 -11.55 2.32 42.16
C ARG A 311 -10.95 1.84 40.85
N ARG A 312 -9.72 2.28 40.56
CA ARG A 312 -8.90 1.71 39.48
C ARG A 312 -8.53 0.27 39.82
N ILE A 313 -8.63 -0.61 38.81
CA ILE A 313 -8.13 -1.98 38.86
C ILE A 313 -6.88 -2.06 37.99
N ILE A 314 -5.79 -2.57 38.54
CA ILE A 314 -4.50 -2.73 37.87
C ILE A 314 -4.35 -4.20 37.46
N ILE A 315 -4.36 -4.45 36.15
CA ILE A 315 -4.11 -5.77 35.57
C ILE A 315 -2.67 -5.82 35.06
N TYR A 316 -1.86 -6.72 35.60
CA TYR A 316 -0.49 -6.95 35.14
C TYR A 316 -0.41 -8.20 34.28
N VAL A 317 -0.03 -8.03 33.01
CA VAL A 317 0.08 -9.13 32.04
C VAL A 317 1.53 -9.55 31.89
N LYS A 318 1.89 -10.71 32.45
CA LYS A 318 3.23 -11.31 32.28
C LYS A 318 3.41 -11.93 30.89
N ALA A 319 2.34 -12.54 30.38
CA ALA A 319 2.27 -13.12 29.06
C ALA A 319 0.80 -13.19 28.63
N GLY A 320 0.52 -12.78 27.39
CA GLY A 320 -0.78 -12.87 26.76
C GLY A 320 -0.61 -13.32 25.30
N ARG A 321 -1.70 -13.79 24.70
CA ARG A 321 -1.83 -13.93 23.26
C ARG A 321 -3.10 -13.23 22.86
#